data_AF-A0A1B8CEB9-F1
#
_entry.id   AF-A0A1B8CEB9-F1
#
_cell.length_a   1.000
_cell.length_b   1.000
_cell.length_c   1.000
_cell.angle_alpha   90.00
_cell.angle_beta   90.00
_cell.angle_gamma   90.00
#
_symmetry.space_group_name_H-M   'P 1'
#
loop_
_entity.id
_entity.type
_entity.pdbx_description
1 polymer ?
#
loop_
_entity_poly.entity_id
_entity_poly.type
_entity_poly.pdbx_seq_one_letter_code
_entity_poly.pdbx_strand_id
1 'polypeptide(L)'
;MRACCRHLLMKLYPHSKQPQRRLSSTNPTLHNIRLHLFKAVAGNSIILQVLFFCLFCYTFGALFQQTSHTRNLTVAFVDYDGGAIGARRFSEIIELSSSQYSQPSALESKVCHIDFWAALYVTPNASNRLANGLTGGTSASSYNRSDVMSFIWNEARYSTTADSVAAKLQDLSEAARIIYSNTNGAAALQTIPAGDAAAVSVFSNPWQLVSLNLQPTTQGSRLIYNTLVIILLLLQEFF
;
A
#
# COMPACT_ATOMS: atom_id res chain seq x y z
N MET A 1 -72.11 -24.98 -70.56
CA MET A 1 -72.41 -26.07 -69.61
C MET A 1 -71.21 -26.27 -68.68
N ARG A 2 -71.45 -26.04 -67.37
CA ARG A 2 -70.88 -26.70 -66.16
C ARG A 2 -69.35 -26.89 -66.09
N ALA A 3 -68.60 -26.10 -65.32
CA ALA A 3 -68.43 -26.12 -63.85
C ALA A 3 -67.75 -27.39 -63.30
N CYS A 4 -66.56 -27.27 -62.68
CA CYS A 4 -66.36 -27.56 -61.25
C CYS A 4 -64.94 -27.20 -60.77
N CYS A 5 -64.86 -26.92 -59.48
CA CYS A 5 -63.78 -26.38 -58.68
C CYS A 5 -62.94 -27.47 -57.99
N ARG A 6 -61.78 -27.08 -57.43
CA ARG A 6 -60.96 -27.74 -56.39
C ARG A 6 -60.14 -28.98 -56.78
N HIS A 7 -58.81 -28.81 -56.80
CA HIS A 7 -58.02 -29.39 -55.72
C HIS A 7 -56.70 -28.63 -55.50
N LEU A 8 -56.59 -28.12 -54.27
CA LEU A 8 -55.43 -27.47 -53.69
C LEU A 8 -54.39 -28.55 -53.38
N LEU A 9 -53.55 -28.93 -54.35
CA LEU A 9 -52.38 -29.76 -54.05
C LEU A 9 -51.21 -28.83 -53.74
N MET A 10 -51.09 -28.53 -52.45
CA MET A 10 -49.90 -27.95 -51.83
C MET A 10 -48.70 -28.80 -52.28
N LYS A 11 -47.97 -28.33 -53.28
CA LYS A 11 -46.73 -28.96 -53.74
C LYS A 11 -45.73 -28.73 -52.61
N LEU A 12 -45.63 -29.72 -51.72
CA LEU A 12 -44.62 -29.77 -50.67
C LEU A 12 -43.28 -29.41 -51.29
N TYR A 13 -42.66 -28.36 -50.75
CA TYR A 13 -41.31 -27.90 -51.05
C TYR A 13 -40.34 -29.11 -51.15
N PRO A 14 -39.80 -29.45 -52.32
CA PRO A 14 -38.83 -30.53 -52.42
C PRO A 14 -37.43 -29.92 -52.40
N HIS A 15 -37.03 -29.29 -51.29
CA HIS A 15 -35.67 -28.74 -51.17
C HIS A 15 -35.00 -28.92 -49.81
N SER A 16 -35.44 -29.91 -49.02
CA SER A 16 -34.73 -30.33 -47.80
C SER A 16 -33.83 -31.57 -48.00
N LYS A 17 -33.41 -31.86 -49.24
CA LYS A 17 -32.48 -32.96 -49.57
C LYS A 17 -31.37 -32.57 -50.55
N GLN A 18 -30.94 -31.32 -50.54
CA GLN A 18 -29.57 -31.05 -50.99
C GLN A 18 -28.70 -31.10 -49.74
N PRO A 19 -27.72 -32.01 -49.64
CA PRO A 19 -26.67 -31.82 -48.66
C PRO A 19 -26.06 -30.47 -49.03
N GLN A 20 -26.29 -29.44 -48.22
CA GLN A 20 -25.52 -28.21 -48.31
C GLN A 20 -24.08 -28.67 -48.49
N ARG A 21 -23.42 -28.25 -49.58
CA ARG A 21 -22.00 -28.54 -49.84
C ARG A 21 -21.19 -27.94 -48.69
N ARG A 22 -21.22 -28.58 -47.53
CA ARG A 22 -20.29 -28.38 -46.44
C ARG A 22 -19.02 -29.02 -46.99
N LEU A 23 -18.18 -28.17 -47.58
CA LEU A 23 -16.81 -28.54 -47.85
C LEU A 23 -16.25 -29.08 -46.54
N SER A 24 -15.79 -30.34 -46.58
CA SER A 24 -15.11 -30.96 -45.45
C SER A 24 -14.00 -30.03 -44.97
N SER A 25 -13.76 -29.92 -43.66
CA SER A 25 -12.73 -29.01 -43.11
C SER A 25 -11.34 -29.29 -43.69
N THR A 26 -11.13 -30.51 -44.19
CA THR A 26 -9.89 -31.02 -44.82
C THR A 26 -9.85 -30.83 -46.34
N ASN A 27 -10.79 -30.09 -46.95
CA ASN A 27 -10.81 -29.93 -48.40
C ASN A 27 -9.58 -29.11 -48.89
N PRO A 28 -8.82 -29.60 -49.89
CA PRO A 28 -7.59 -28.96 -50.36
C PRO A 28 -7.82 -27.57 -50.97
N THR A 29 -9.02 -27.26 -51.46
CA THR A 29 -9.36 -25.93 -51.99
C THR A 29 -9.37 -24.84 -50.92
N LEU A 30 -9.53 -25.20 -49.64
CA LEU A 30 -9.50 -24.28 -48.51
C LEU A 30 -8.08 -24.08 -47.94
N HIS A 31 -7.08 -24.79 -48.45
CA HIS A 31 -5.73 -24.79 -47.88
C HIS A 31 -5.09 -23.39 -47.86
N ASN A 32 -5.14 -22.66 -48.97
CA ASN A 32 -4.56 -21.32 -49.07
C ASN A 32 -5.25 -20.29 -48.16
N ILE A 33 -6.59 -20.38 -48.06
CA ILE A 33 -7.40 -19.52 -47.18
C ILE A 33 -7.05 -19.82 -45.72
N ARG A 34 -6.94 -21.10 -45.34
CA ARG A 34 -6.52 -21.52 -44.00
C ARG A 34 -5.12 -21.05 -43.67
N LEU A 35 -4.18 -21.12 -44.61
CA LEU A 35 -2.80 -20.66 -44.40
C LEU A 35 -2.74 -19.14 -44.19
N HIS A 36 -3.48 -18.35 -44.97
CA HIS A 36 -3.57 -16.90 -44.77
C HIS A 36 -4.21 -16.54 -43.43
N LEU A 37 -5.30 -17.22 -43.08
CA LEU A 37 -5.99 -16.99 -41.82
C LEU A 37 -5.11 -17.40 -40.63
N PHE A 38 -4.41 -18.52 -40.72
CA PHE A 38 -3.44 -18.96 -39.71
C PHE A 38 -2.27 -17.97 -39.57
N LYS A 39 -1.72 -17.47 -40.69
CA LYS A 39 -0.68 -16.43 -40.66
C LYS A 39 -1.15 -15.14 -40.01
N ALA A 40 -2.38 -14.71 -40.30
CA ALA A 40 -2.97 -13.51 -39.69
C ALA A 40 -3.22 -13.69 -38.19
N VAL A 41 -3.79 -14.83 -37.78
CA VAL A 41 -4.02 -15.18 -36.37
C VAL A 41 -2.70 -15.28 -35.61
N ALA A 42 -1.71 -15.98 -36.16
CA ALA A 42 -0.39 -16.12 -35.54
C ALA A 42 0.32 -14.76 -35.43
N GLY A 43 0.26 -13.92 -36.45
CA GLY A 43 0.83 -12.58 -36.41
C GLY A 43 0.20 -11.72 -35.30
N ASN A 44 -1.12 -11.73 -35.18
CA ASN A 44 -1.83 -10.99 -34.13
C ASN A 44 -1.53 -11.54 -32.73
N SER A 45 -1.48 -12.86 -32.57
CA SER A 45 -1.15 -13.50 -31.28
C SER A 45 0.28 -13.18 -30.84
N ILE A 46 1.26 -13.17 -31.77
CA ILE A 46 2.64 -12.76 -31.46
C ILE A 46 2.71 -11.30 -31.01
N ILE A 47 2.02 -10.38 -31.69
CA ILE A 47 2.00 -8.96 -31.32
C ILE A 47 1.41 -8.78 -29.91
N LEU A 48 0.32 -9.47 -29.60
CA LEU A 48 -0.31 -9.42 -28.28
C LEU A 48 0.60 -10.02 -27.21
N GLN A 49 1.24 -11.16 -27.47
CA GLN A 49 2.18 -11.78 -26.52
C GLN A 49 3.38 -10.87 -26.21
N VAL A 50 3.91 -10.18 -27.23
CA VAL A 50 4.99 -9.20 -27.05
C VAL A 50 4.49 -7.99 -26.24
N LEU A 51 3.28 -7.50 -26.51
CA LEU A 51 2.68 -6.40 -25.74
C LEU A 51 2.54 -6.77 -24.25
N PHE A 52 1.98 -7.95 -23.96
CA PHE A 52 1.84 -8.45 -22.59
C PHE A 52 3.20 -8.65 -21.93
N PHE A 53 4.17 -9.23 -22.65
CA PHE A 53 5.54 -9.40 -22.16
C PHE A 53 6.17 -8.04 -21.79
N CYS A 54 6.08 -7.04 -22.65
CA CYS A 54 6.54 -5.68 -22.37
C CYS A 54 5.84 -5.07 -21.14
N LEU A 55 4.53 -5.29 -21.00
CA LEU A 55 3.77 -4.78 -19.86
C LEU A 55 4.13 -5.48 -18.56
N PHE A 56 4.39 -6.79 -18.59
CA PHE A 56 4.93 -7.53 -17.44
C PHE A 56 6.33 -7.05 -17.09
N CYS A 57 7.23 -6.88 -18.08
CA CYS A 57 8.55 -6.31 -17.86
C CYS A 57 8.48 -4.91 -17.25
N TYR A 58 7.59 -4.06 -17.73
CA TYR A 58 7.37 -2.72 -17.16
C TYR A 58 6.87 -2.80 -15.72
N THR A 59 5.84 -3.62 -15.46
CA THR A 59 5.22 -3.74 -14.13
C THR A 59 6.21 -4.31 -13.14
N PHE A 60 6.81 -5.48 -13.43
CA PHE A 60 7.81 -6.08 -12.55
C PHE A 60 9.07 -5.23 -12.44
N GLY A 61 9.47 -4.52 -13.50
CA GLY A 61 10.61 -3.60 -13.49
C GLY A 61 10.39 -2.38 -12.61
N ALA A 62 9.21 -1.75 -12.67
CA ALA A 62 8.84 -0.62 -11.80
C ALA A 62 8.77 -1.04 -10.31
N LEU A 63 8.50 -2.32 -10.05
CA LEU A 63 8.44 -2.89 -8.71
C LEU A 63 9.79 -3.42 -8.23
N PHE A 64 10.71 -3.70 -9.16
CA PHE A 64 12.02 -4.24 -8.85
C PHE A 64 12.78 -3.25 -7.97
N GLN A 65 13.19 -3.70 -6.77
CA GLN A 65 13.87 -2.91 -5.76
C GLN A 65 13.07 -1.73 -5.16
N GLN A 66 11.74 -1.72 -5.28
CA GLN A 66 10.90 -0.68 -4.66
C GLN A 66 11.24 -0.46 -3.17
N THR A 67 11.49 -1.54 -2.41
CA THR A 67 11.89 -1.49 -0.99
C THR A 67 13.30 -0.92 -0.75
N SER A 68 14.21 -1.06 -1.73
CA SER A 68 15.58 -0.53 -1.65
C SER A 68 15.58 1.00 -1.86
N HIS A 69 14.70 1.50 -2.73
CA HIS A 69 14.53 2.92 -3.02
C HIS A 69 13.81 3.69 -1.91
N THR A 70 13.07 3.01 -1.03
CA THR A 70 12.49 3.60 0.19
C THR A 70 13.55 4.22 1.12
N ARG A 71 14.85 3.87 0.96
CA ARG A 71 15.96 4.47 1.73
C ARG A 71 16.26 5.93 1.37
N ASN A 72 15.77 6.42 0.23
CA ASN A 72 15.90 7.83 -0.14
C ASN A 72 14.70 8.68 0.29
N LEU A 73 13.79 8.11 1.10
CA LEU A 73 12.67 8.86 1.63
C LEU A 73 13.14 9.66 2.83
N THR A 74 13.16 10.98 2.65
CA THR A 74 13.55 11.91 3.70
C THR A 74 12.46 11.99 4.75
N VAL A 75 12.77 11.51 5.95
CA VAL A 75 11.96 11.71 7.14
C VAL A 75 12.56 12.87 7.93
N ALA A 76 11.71 13.83 8.33
CA ALA A 76 12.06 14.89 9.26
C ALA A 76 11.84 14.41 10.70
N PHE A 77 12.74 14.74 11.62
CA PHE A 77 12.55 14.52 13.05
C PHE A 77 12.61 15.84 13.81
N VAL A 78 11.63 16.12 14.66
CA VAL A 78 11.63 17.29 15.56
C VAL A 78 11.37 16.87 16.99
N ASP A 79 12.29 17.20 17.88
CA ASP A 79 12.10 17.07 19.32
C ASP A 79 11.61 18.40 19.92
N TYR A 80 10.35 18.44 20.33
CA TYR A 80 9.77 19.59 21.04
C TYR A 80 9.94 19.52 22.56
N ASP A 81 10.39 18.38 23.08
CA ASP A 81 10.54 18.13 24.52
C ASP A 81 11.96 18.45 25.00
N GLY A 82 12.97 18.18 24.17
CA GLY A 82 14.39 18.34 24.53
C GLY A 82 14.83 17.41 25.66
N GLY A 83 14.03 16.37 25.94
CA GLY A 83 14.16 15.50 27.10
C GLY A 83 14.71 14.11 26.76
N ALA A 84 14.65 13.18 27.71
CA ALA A 84 15.23 11.85 27.59
C ALA A 84 14.66 11.01 26.41
N ILE A 85 13.43 11.32 25.97
CA ILE A 85 12.76 10.64 24.85
C ILE A 85 13.33 11.10 23.50
N GLY A 86 13.62 12.40 23.34
CA GLY A 86 14.08 12.98 22.07
C GLY A 86 15.59 13.24 21.97
N ALA A 87 16.33 13.22 23.09
CA ALA A 87 17.78 13.41 23.14
C ALA A 87 18.60 12.33 22.41
N ARG A 88 17.97 11.27 21.91
CA ARG A 88 18.65 10.17 21.22
C ARG A 88 18.50 10.29 19.72
N ARG A 89 19.58 10.80 19.12
CA ARG A 89 19.70 11.06 17.69
C ARG A 89 19.46 9.78 16.90
N PHE A 90 18.41 9.79 16.09
CA PHE A 90 18.21 8.78 15.08
C PHE A 90 19.20 9.02 13.95
N SER A 91 20.26 8.20 13.88
CA SER A 91 21.34 8.35 12.88
C SER A 91 20.85 8.27 11.43
N GLU A 92 19.63 7.76 11.21
CA GLU A 92 19.02 7.55 9.89
C GLU A 92 18.08 8.69 9.46
N ILE A 93 17.89 9.74 10.29
CA ILE A 93 16.83 10.76 10.09
C ILE A 93 17.39 12.17 10.13
N ILE A 94 16.79 13.07 9.35
CA ILE A 94 17.14 14.49 9.37
C ILE A 94 16.53 15.12 10.62
N GLU A 95 17.38 15.38 11.60
CA GLU A 95 17.03 16.14 12.80
C GLU A 95 16.89 17.63 12.46
N LEU A 96 15.72 18.19 12.73
CA LEU A 96 15.38 19.59 12.52
C LEU A 96 15.18 20.26 13.87
N SER A 97 15.55 21.54 13.95
CA SER A 97 15.39 22.31 15.19
C SER A 97 13.92 22.66 15.43
N SER A 98 13.45 22.43 16.65
CA SER A 98 12.14 22.89 17.14
C SER A 98 12.00 24.42 17.15
N SER A 99 13.10 25.17 17.05
CA SER A 99 13.06 26.64 16.87
C SER A 99 12.59 27.06 15.47
N GLN A 100 12.89 26.25 14.45
CA GLN A 100 12.47 26.49 13.06
C GLN A 100 11.05 25.98 12.80
N TYR A 101 10.64 24.94 13.52
CA TYR A 101 9.31 24.34 13.46
C TYR A 101 8.70 24.38 14.85
N SER A 102 8.11 25.51 15.22
CA SER A 102 7.59 25.75 16.57
C SER A 102 6.23 25.08 16.83
N GLN A 103 5.54 24.63 15.78
CA GLN A 103 4.24 23.97 15.86
C GLN A 103 4.19 22.76 14.92
N PRO A 104 3.52 21.66 15.33
CA PRO A 104 3.30 20.49 14.47
C PRO A 104 2.62 20.83 13.13
N SER A 105 1.77 21.85 13.08
CA SER A 105 1.11 22.32 11.85
C SER A 105 2.10 22.81 10.78
N ALA A 106 3.26 23.33 11.18
CA ALA A 106 4.32 23.69 10.25
C ALA A 106 4.91 22.43 9.57
N LEU A 107 5.03 21.33 10.31
CA LEU A 107 5.45 20.04 9.77
C LEU A 107 4.40 19.44 8.83
N GLU A 108 3.12 19.55 9.17
CA GLU A 108 2.02 19.11 8.29
C GLU A 108 2.08 19.82 6.93
N SER A 109 2.28 21.14 6.95
CA SER A 109 2.44 21.92 5.71
C SER A 109 3.64 21.44 4.90
N LYS A 110 4.77 21.14 5.53
CA LYS A 110 5.98 20.66 4.85
C LYS A 110 5.84 19.26 4.26
N VAL A 111 5.17 18.36 4.97
CA VAL A 111 4.82 17.02 4.46
C VAL A 111 3.82 17.12 3.30
N CYS A 112 2.86 18.05 3.38
CA CYS A 112 1.91 18.32 2.31
C CYS A 112 2.59 18.90 1.06
N HIS A 113 3.54 19.83 1.23
CA HIS A 113 4.30 20.49 0.15
C HIS A 113 5.54 19.72 -0.29
N ILE A 114 5.67 18.43 0.04
CA ILE A 114 6.67 17.54 -0.55
C ILE A 114 8.12 17.74 -0.02
N ASP A 115 8.36 18.74 0.83
CA ASP A 115 9.69 19.00 1.39
C ASP A 115 10.24 17.77 2.16
N PHE A 116 9.35 17.01 2.81
CA PHE A 116 9.65 15.73 3.45
C PHE A 116 8.59 14.69 3.10
N TRP A 117 8.95 13.40 3.15
CA TRP A 117 7.98 12.32 2.91
C TRP A 117 7.11 12.08 4.15
N ALA A 118 7.73 12.09 5.33
CA ALA A 118 7.05 12.07 6.62
C ALA A 118 7.81 12.95 7.63
N ALA A 119 7.12 13.31 8.71
CA ALA A 119 7.71 14.00 9.84
C ALA A 119 7.38 13.24 11.13
N LEU A 120 8.39 12.84 11.88
CA LEU A 120 8.27 12.28 13.23
C LEU A 120 8.52 13.38 14.24
N TYR A 121 7.72 13.46 15.28
CA TYR A 121 7.96 14.42 16.35
C TYR A 121 7.61 13.89 17.73
N VAL A 122 8.35 14.37 18.73
CA VAL A 122 8.07 14.16 20.15
C VAL A 122 7.28 15.37 20.65
N THR A 123 6.16 15.14 21.31
CA THR A 123 5.31 16.24 21.79
C THR A 123 5.99 17.00 22.93
N PRO A 124 5.68 18.30 23.14
CA PRO A 124 6.24 19.07 24.23
C PRO A 124 5.92 18.42 25.59
N ASN A 125 6.86 18.47 26.54
CA ASN A 125 6.70 18.01 27.92
C ASN A 125 6.44 16.48 28.05
N ALA A 126 6.80 15.69 27.03
CA ALA A 126 6.61 14.24 27.00
C ALA A 126 7.45 13.51 28.07
N SER A 127 8.72 13.86 28.23
CA SER A 127 9.60 13.22 29.22
C SER A 127 9.11 13.45 30.65
N ASN A 128 8.62 14.65 30.95
CA ASN A 128 8.08 14.96 32.27
C ASN A 128 6.75 14.24 32.53
N ARG A 129 5.87 14.14 31.52
CA ARG A 129 4.64 13.33 31.64
C ARG A 129 4.97 11.86 31.90
N LEU A 130 5.96 11.31 31.21
CA LEU A 130 6.42 9.94 31.42
C LEU A 130 7.00 9.77 32.83
N ALA A 131 7.87 10.68 33.27
CA ALA A 131 8.44 10.65 34.62
C ALA A 131 7.35 10.69 35.71
N ASN A 132 6.35 11.56 35.55
CA ASN A 132 5.21 11.64 36.47
C ASN A 132 4.36 10.36 36.44
N GLY A 133 4.14 9.77 35.27
CA GLY A 133 3.42 8.50 35.13
C GLY A 133 4.13 7.33 35.82
N LEU A 134 5.47 7.38 35.93
CA LEU A 134 6.25 6.35 36.63
C LEU A 134 6.16 6.46 38.16
N THR A 135 5.86 7.65 38.70
CA THR A 135 5.70 7.86 40.15
C THR A 135 4.41 7.26 40.72
N GLY A 136 3.49 6.77 39.89
CA GLY A 136 2.25 6.14 40.31
C GLY A 136 1.08 7.08 40.58
N GLY A 137 0.04 6.54 41.20
CA GLY A 137 -1.18 7.25 41.58
C GLY A 137 -2.02 7.68 40.38
N THR A 138 -2.66 8.85 40.51
CA THR A 138 -3.54 9.40 39.46
C THR A 138 -2.78 9.78 38.19
N SER A 139 -1.50 10.14 38.29
CA SER A 139 -0.65 10.45 37.14
C SER A 139 -0.42 9.21 36.27
N ALA A 140 -0.26 8.04 36.88
CA ALA A 140 -0.10 6.79 36.15
C ALA A 140 -1.40 6.31 35.50
N SER A 141 -2.53 6.45 36.18
CA SER A 141 -3.84 6.02 35.65
C SER A 141 -4.39 6.95 34.56
N SER A 142 -4.02 8.24 34.58
CA SER A 142 -4.38 9.21 33.54
C SER A 142 -3.34 9.35 32.43
N TYR A 143 -2.25 8.58 32.48
CA TYR A 143 -1.18 8.67 31.51
C TYR A 143 -1.61 8.22 30.10
N ASN A 144 -1.59 9.16 29.16
CA ASN A 144 -1.88 8.88 27.76
C ASN A 144 -0.60 8.57 26.96
N ARG A 145 -0.45 7.31 26.55
CA ARG A 145 0.68 6.82 25.76
C ARG A 145 0.74 7.40 24.35
N SER A 146 -0.40 7.82 23.83
CA SER A 146 -0.54 8.36 22.47
C SER A 146 -0.06 9.81 22.36
N ASP A 147 0.09 10.51 23.49
CA ASP A 147 0.47 11.92 23.51
C ASP A 147 1.99 12.13 23.66
N VAL A 148 2.80 11.14 23.27
CA VAL A 148 4.26 11.18 23.43
C VAL A 148 4.96 11.37 22.08
N MET A 149 4.63 10.53 21.11
CA MET A 149 5.30 10.51 19.82
C MET A 149 4.28 10.28 18.71
N SER A 150 4.36 11.13 17.69
CA SER A 150 3.47 11.07 16.54
C SER A 150 4.27 11.25 15.26
N PHE A 151 3.79 10.66 14.18
CA PHE A 151 4.32 10.89 12.85
C PHE A 151 3.24 11.33 11.87
N ILE A 152 3.62 12.22 10.97
CA ILE A 152 2.78 12.82 9.94
C ILE A 152 3.25 12.31 8.61
N TRP A 153 2.32 11.87 7.77
CA TRP A 153 2.63 11.36 6.43
C TRP A 153 1.45 11.55 5.48
N ASN A 154 1.69 11.43 4.19
CA ASN A 154 0.67 11.58 3.15
C ASN A 154 0.58 10.31 2.29
N GLU A 155 -0.46 9.52 2.49
CA GLU A 155 -0.67 8.26 1.76
C GLU A 155 -0.93 8.47 0.26
N ALA A 156 -1.67 9.53 -0.11
CA ALA A 156 -2.05 9.81 -1.49
C ALA A 156 -0.86 10.03 -2.43
N ARG A 157 0.32 10.31 -1.88
CA ARG A 157 1.50 10.65 -2.67
C ARG A 157 2.22 9.42 -3.25
N TYR A 158 2.31 8.35 -2.47
CA TYR A 158 2.93 7.08 -2.91
C TYR A 158 2.28 5.92 -2.15
N SER A 159 1.04 5.59 -2.51
CA SER A 159 0.28 4.51 -1.86
C SER A 159 1.02 3.17 -1.91
N THR A 160 1.89 2.95 -2.90
CA THR A 160 2.67 1.72 -3.05
C THR A 160 3.80 1.58 -2.03
N THR A 161 4.37 2.68 -1.51
CA THR A 161 5.46 2.65 -0.49
C THR A 161 5.00 3.11 0.89
N ALA A 162 3.84 3.77 0.99
CA ALA A 162 3.21 4.23 2.22
C ALA A 162 3.30 3.24 3.38
N ASP A 163 2.81 2.02 3.16
CA ASP A 163 2.81 0.95 4.16
C ASP A 163 4.22 0.63 4.67
N SER A 164 5.20 0.62 3.76
CA SER A 164 6.59 0.29 4.09
C SER A 164 7.27 1.35 4.95
N VAL A 165 6.93 2.63 4.78
CA VAL A 165 7.52 3.69 5.58
C VAL A 165 6.85 3.78 6.95
N ALA A 166 5.53 3.65 7.01
CA ALA A 166 4.82 3.58 8.28
C ALA A 166 5.36 2.44 9.15
N ALA A 167 5.61 1.26 8.56
CA ALA A 167 6.26 0.15 9.26
C ALA A 167 7.66 0.50 9.76
N LYS A 168 8.51 1.13 8.94
CA LYS A 168 9.86 1.55 9.36
C LYS A 168 9.86 2.59 10.48
N LEU A 169 8.91 3.54 10.46
CA LEU A 169 8.75 4.52 11.53
C LEU A 169 8.29 3.86 12.84
N GLN A 170 7.46 2.83 12.74
CA GLN A 170 7.10 1.99 13.89
C GLN A 170 8.35 1.30 14.46
N ASP A 171 9.15 0.64 13.61
CA ASP A 171 10.39 -0.03 14.02
C ASP A 171 11.36 0.94 14.71
N LEU A 172 11.44 2.17 14.22
CA LEU A 172 12.26 3.23 14.80
C LEU A 172 11.76 3.65 16.20
N SER A 173 10.45 3.85 16.36
CA SER A 173 9.86 4.15 17.68
C SER A 173 10.10 3.01 18.67
N GLU A 174 10.02 1.77 18.21
CA GLU A 174 10.32 0.58 19.02
C GLU A 174 11.79 0.51 19.41
N ALA A 175 12.71 0.81 18.48
CA ALA A 175 14.13 0.92 18.78
C ALA A 175 14.40 2.02 19.82
N ALA A 176 13.75 3.17 19.71
CA ALA A 176 13.83 4.25 20.70
C ALA A 176 13.37 3.79 22.09
N ARG A 177 12.28 3.01 22.15
CA ARG A 177 11.75 2.44 23.39
C ARG A 177 12.75 1.51 24.06
N ILE A 178 13.38 0.61 23.28
CA ILE A 178 14.43 -0.30 23.78
C ILE A 178 15.60 0.50 24.34
N ILE A 179 16.05 1.52 23.60
CA ILE A 179 17.18 2.34 24.02
C ILE A 179 16.86 3.12 25.30
N TYR A 180 15.66 3.67 25.43
CA TYR A 180 15.19 4.33 26.64
C TYR A 180 15.17 3.36 27.82
N SER A 181 14.59 2.17 27.66
CA SER A 181 14.58 1.14 28.72
C SER A 181 15.98 0.73 29.15
N ASN A 182 16.94 0.61 28.23
CA ASN A 182 18.32 0.26 28.56
C ASN A 182 19.06 1.38 29.31
N THR A 183 18.71 2.64 29.07
CA THR A 183 19.44 3.79 29.62
C THR A 183 18.80 4.28 30.91
N ASN A 184 17.49 4.44 30.91
CA ASN A 184 16.71 5.06 31.97
C ASN A 184 15.92 4.02 32.78
N GLY A 185 15.82 2.77 32.31
CA GLY A 185 14.98 1.74 32.94
C GLY A 185 15.40 1.39 34.37
N ALA A 186 16.69 1.33 34.66
CA ALA A 186 17.16 1.06 36.04
C ALA A 186 16.77 2.17 37.02
N ALA A 187 16.91 3.44 36.60
CA ALA A 187 16.50 4.59 37.40
C ALA A 187 14.96 4.67 37.50
N ALA A 188 14.25 4.43 36.40
CA ALA A 188 12.79 4.40 36.36
C ALA A 188 12.22 3.30 37.28
N LEU A 189 12.83 2.12 37.34
CA LEU A 189 12.38 1.02 38.20
C LEU A 189 12.43 1.39 39.69
N GLN A 190 13.40 2.22 40.11
CA GLN A 190 13.49 2.72 41.49
C GLN A 190 12.38 3.72 41.84
N THR A 191 11.75 4.34 40.84
CA THR A 191 10.69 5.34 41.04
C THR A 191 9.28 4.72 41.11
N ILE A 192 9.13 3.45 40.74
CA ILE A 192 7.83 2.77 40.67
C ILE A 192 7.38 2.36 42.08
N PRO A 193 6.21 2.83 42.55
CA PRO A 193 5.66 2.39 43.83
C PRO A 193 5.30 0.91 43.81
N ALA A 194 5.58 0.20 44.91
CA ALA A 194 5.20 -1.20 45.06
C ALA A 194 3.66 -1.35 45.03
N GLY A 195 3.16 -2.23 44.15
CA GLY A 195 1.73 -2.54 44.03
C GLY A 195 0.93 -1.61 43.10
N ASP A 196 1.56 -0.60 42.49
CA ASP A 196 0.89 0.25 41.51
C ASP A 196 0.94 -0.36 40.10
N ALA A 197 -0.13 -1.07 39.73
CA ALA A 197 -0.25 -1.70 38.42
C ALA A 197 -0.25 -0.68 37.26
N ALA A 198 -0.72 0.55 37.49
CA ALA A 198 -0.71 1.59 36.46
C ALA A 198 0.72 2.07 36.18
N ALA A 199 1.52 2.31 37.22
CA ALA A 199 2.93 2.69 37.08
C ALA A 199 3.75 1.60 36.35
N VAL A 200 3.52 0.32 36.69
CA VAL A 200 4.13 -0.83 35.99
C VAL A 200 3.71 -0.89 34.53
N SER A 201 2.45 -0.54 34.24
CA SER A 201 1.92 -0.46 32.87
C SER A 201 2.55 0.69 32.08
N VAL A 202 2.83 1.84 32.71
CA VAL A 202 3.57 2.96 32.08
C VAL A 202 5.03 2.55 31.83
N PHE A 203 5.68 1.88 32.78
CA PHE A 203 7.07 1.42 32.61
C PHE A 203 7.25 0.39 31.50
N SER A 204 6.37 -0.62 31.44
CA SER A 204 6.44 -1.70 30.44
C SER A 204 6.10 -1.21 29.02
N ASN A 205 5.25 -0.20 28.91
CA ASN A 205 4.89 0.41 27.64
C ASN A 205 4.77 1.95 27.76
N PRO A 206 5.91 2.67 27.66
CA PRO A 206 5.98 4.11 27.95
C PRO A 206 5.33 5.00 26.90
N TRP A 207 5.25 4.56 25.64
CA TRP A 207 4.54 5.31 24.60
C TRP A 207 4.07 4.41 23.46
N GLN A 208 3.13 4.93 22.69
CA GLN A 208 2.66 4.34 21.44
C GLN A 208 2.82 5.36 20.33
N LEU A 209 3.41 4.95 19.21
CA LEU A 209 3.53 5.80 18.04
C LEU A 209 2.15 6.06 17.42
N VAL A 210 1.78 7.33 17.25
CA VAL A 210 0.53 7.74 16.61
C VAL A 210 0.76 8.15 15.17
N SER A 211 -0.08 7.63 14.27
CA SER A 211 -0.07 7.96 12.85
C SER A 211 -1.07 9.06 12.52
N LEU A 212 -0.59 10.18 11.96
CA LEU A 212 -1.41 11.23 11.34
C LEU A 212 -1.27 11.16 9.81
N ASN A 213 -2.26 10.56 9.15
CA ASN A 213 -2.33 10.51 7.70
C ASN A 213 -3.10 11.72 7.16
N LEU A 214 -2.42 12.57 6.39
CA LEU A 214 -3.00 13.79 5.84
C LEU A 214 -4.09 13.51 4.80
N GLN A 215 -3.94 12.44 4.02
CA GLN A 215 -4.89 12.10 2.95
C GLN A 215 -4.99 10.58 2.79
N PRO A 216 -5.89 9.93 3.55
CA PRO A 216 -6.12 8.50 3.43
C PRO A 216 -6.62 8.11 2.04
N THR A 217 -6.11 7.00 1.52
CA THR A 217 -6.58 6.45 0.24
C THR A 217 -7.27 5.11 0.42
N THR A 218 -8.33 4.86 -0.35
CA THR A 218 -9.03 3.57 -0.34
C THR A 218 -8.35 2.53 -1.22
N GLN A 219 -7.39 2.96 -2.05
CA GLN A 219 -6.70 2.14 -3.04
C GLN A 219 -5.25 1.92 -2.56
N GLY A 220 -5.07 1.05 -1.58
CA GLY A 220 -3.75 0.70 -1.07
C GLY A 220 -2.84 0.07 -2.14
N SER A 221 -1.54 0.04 -1.86
CA SER A 221 -0.47 -0.60 -2.64
C SER A 221 -0.86 -1.94 -3.30
N ARG A 222 -1.62 -2.75 -2.57
CA ARG A 222 -2.06 -4.11 -2.93
C ARG A 222 -3.03 -4.18 -4.12
N LEU A 223 -3.72 -3.09 -4.46
CA LEU A 223 -4.70 -3.07 -5.56
C LEU A 223 -4.01 -3.25 -6.93
N ILE A 224 -2.83 -2.66 -7.12
CA ILE A 224 -2.09 -2.79 -8.39
C ILE A 224 -1.62 -4.24 -8.56
N TYR A 225 -1.04 -4.85 -7.52
CA TYR A 225 -0.55 -6.23 -7.57
C TYR A 225 -1.66 -7.24 -7.87
N ASN A 226 -2.79 -7.13 -7.16
CA ASN A 226 -3.83 -8.15 -7.24
C ASN A 226 -4.78 -7.93 -8.42
N THR A 227 -4.99 -6.70 -8.86
CA THR A 227 -5.99 -6.42 -9.90
C THR A 227 -5.34 -6.36 -11.28
N LEU A 228 -4.23 -5.64 -11.46
CA LEU A 228 -3.60 -5.52 -12.78
C LEU A 228 -2.97 -6.83 -13.24
N VAL A 229 -2.22 -7.52 -12.38
CA VAL A 229 -1.56 -8.79 -12.76
C VAL A 229 -2.59 -9.87 -13.10
N ILE A 230 -3.66 -10.00 -12.30
CA ILE A 230 -4.71 -10.99 -12.56
C ILE A 230 -5.47 -10.65 -13.83
N ILE A 231 -5.83 -9.38 -14.07
CA ILE A 231 -6.50 -8.97 -15.30
C ILE A 231 -5.61 -9.25 -16.52
N LEU A 232 -4.31 -8.97 -16.44
CA LEU A 232 -3.38 -9.24 -17.53
C LEU A 232 -3.21 -10.73 -17.82
N LEU A 233 -3.15 -11.57 -16.77
CA LEU A 233 -3.13 -13.04 -16.93
C LEU A 233 -4.44 -13.57 -17.53
N LEU A 234 -5.59 -13.09 -17.07
CA LEU A 234 -6.89 -13.49 -17.62
C LEU A 234 -7.07 -13.05 -19.08
N LEU A 235 -6.62 -11.85 -19.45
CA LEU A 235 -6.68 -11.38 -20.83
C LEU A 235 -5.78 -12.21 -21.75
N GLN A 236 -4.63 -12.68 -21.26
CA GLN A 236 -3.73 -13.53 -22.06
C GLN A 236 -4.35 -14.88 -22.43
N GLU A 237 -5.24 -15.45 -21.62
CA GLU A 237 -5.93 -16.72 -21.93
C GLU A 237 -6.93 -16.61 -23.10
N PHE A 238 -7.31 -15.39 -23.51
CA PHE A 238 -8.23 -15.16 -24.62
C PHE A 238 -7.53 -14.88 -25.97
N PHE A 239 -6.20 -14.75 -26.00
CA PHE A 239 -5.41 -14.33 -27.17
C PHE A 239 -4.23 -15.27 -27.48
#